data_AF-A0A8G2IV62-F1
#
_entry.id   AF-A0A8G2IV62-F1
#
_cell.length_a   1.000
_cell.length_b   1.000
_cell.length_c   1.000
_cell.angle_alpha   90.00
_cell.angle_beta   90.00
_cell.angle_gamma   90.00
#
_symmetry.space_group_name_H-M   'P 1'
#
loop_
_entity.id
_entity.type
_entity.pdbx_description
1 polymer ?
#
loop_
_entity_poly.entity_id
_entity_poly.type
_entity_poly.pdbx_seq_one_letter_code
_entity_poly.pdbx_strand_id
1 'polypeptide(L)'
;MNLPPLVQSFVLHFGEMGSRWGINRTVGQIYALLFVSPEPICAEEIAESLGISRSNVSMSLRELQAWNLVILKHKPDDRRDFFTTPDDVWHILRTLAEERKKREVDPTLSVLREILMQRPASDAERHAQERMSEMHTLIEQLTHWYEDVKQLETERLATLLSLGAKVTKLLEAKDRVVSLGRSRRPNPANKS
;
A
#
# COMPACT_ATOMS: atom_id res chain seq x y z
N MET A 1 20.50 17.27 8.23
CA MET A 1 19.08 17.63 8.28
C MET A 1 18.92 18.85 9.17
N ASN A 2 18.22 19.87 8.69
CA ASN A 2 17.87 21.06 9.46
C ASN A 2 16.35 21.09 9.63
N LEU A 3 15.84 20.32 10.59
CA LEU A 3 14.41 20.11 10.80
C LEU A 3 14.08 20.12 12.30
N PRO A 4 12.88 20.56 12.71
CA PRO A 4 12.43 20.38 14.08
C PRO A 4 12.47 18.90 14.49
N PRO A 5 12.81 18.57 15.75
CA PRO A 5 13.01 17.17 16.18
C PRO A 5 11.84 16.23 15.87
N LEU A 6 10.60 16.71 16.02
CA LEU A 6 9.39 15.97 15.68
C LEU A 6 9.34 15.59 14.20
N VAL A 7 9.55 16.57 13.32
CA VAL A 7 9.53 16.40 11.86
C VAL A 7 10.67 15.49 11.42
N GLN A 8 11.87 15.68 11.98
CA GLN A 8 13.01 14.83 11.68
C GLN A 8 12.75 13.36 12.03
N SER A 9 12.17 13.09 13.20
CA SER A 9 11.80 11.72 13.62
C SER A 9 10.82 11.08 12.65
N PHE A 10 9.77 11.81 12.27
CA PHE A 10 8.78 11.34 11.28
C PHE A 10 9.42 11.04 9.92
N VAL A 11 10.19 11.99 9.37
CA VAL A 11 10.87 11.85 8.07
C VAL A 11 11.82 10.65 8.05
N LEU A 12 12.63 10.48 9.10
CA LEU A 12 13.56 9.35 9.19
C LEU A 12 12.82 8.01 9.25
N HIS A 13 11.77 7.93 10.08
CA HIS A 13 10.98 6.70 10.22
C HIS A 13 10.25 6.34 8.93
N PHE A 14 9.61 7.32 8.30
CA PHE A 14 8.86 7.10 7.07
C PHE A 14 9.77 6.64 5.92
N GLY A 15 10.98 7.20 5.82
CA GLY A 15 11.98 6.73 4.87
C GLY A 15 12.40 5.28 5.10
N GLU A 16 12.60 4.87 6.36
CA GLU A 16 12.94 3.48 6.70
C GLU A 16 11.78 2.52 6.41
N MET A 17 10.56 2.90 6.77
CA MET A 17 9.34 2.15 6.45
C MET A 17 9.20 1.95 4.93
N GLY A 18 9.39 3.01 4.14
CA GLY A 18 9.33 2.95 2.68
C GLY A 18 10.31 1.92 2.09
N SER A 19 11.55 1.87 2.59
CA SER A 19 12.55 0.90 2.13
C SER A 19 12.16 -0.55 2.38
N ARG A 20 11.47 -0.83 3.49
CA ARG A 20 10.95 -2.19 3.77
C ARG A 20 9.83 -2.59 2.83
N TRP A 21 9.17 -1.63 2.17
CA TRP A 21 8.07 -1.83 1.23
C TRP A 21 8.48 -1.65 -0.24
N GLY A 22 9.79 -1.65 -0.51
CA GLY A 22 10.34 -1.54 -1.86
C GLY A 22 10.44 -0.11 -2.41
N ILE A 23 10.26 0.92 -1.59
CA ILE A 23 10.37 2.34 -1.98
C ILE A 23 11.75 2.87 -1.56
N ASN A 24 12.42 3.63 -2.43
CA ASN A 24 13.71 4.23 -2.09
C ASN A 24 13.62 5.08 -0.81
N ARG A 25 14.59 4.93 0.11
CA ARG A 25 14.62 5.67 1.39
C ARG A 25 14.50 7.18 1.20
N THR A 26 15.23 7.75 0.24
CA THR A 26 15.26 9.19 0.00
C THR A 26 13.91 9.68 -0.53
N VAL A 27 13.29 8.91 -1.43
CA VAL A 27 11.95 9.17 -1.97
C VAL A 27 10.93 9.25 -0.84
N GLY A 28 10.97 8.27 0.08
CA GLY A 28 10.13 8.29 1.28
C GLY A 28 10.40 9.50 2.18
N GLN A 29 11.65 9.87 2.40
CA GLN A 29 12.01 11.04 3.21
C GLN A 29 11.53 12.36 2.60
N ILE A 30 11.66 12.53 1.29
CA ILE A 30 11.18 13.72 0.59
C ILE A 30 9.65 13.77 0.65
N TYR A 31 8.97 12.66 0.39
CA TYR A 31 7.52 12.60 0.53
C TYR A 31 7.06 12.97 1.94
N ALA A 32 7.70 12.40 2.96
CA ALA A 32 7.38 12.68 4.36
C ALA A 32 7.60 14.16 4.72
N LEU A 33 8.66 14.78 4.20
CA LEU A 33 8.92 16.20 4.38
C LEU A 33 7.81 17.04 3.74
N LEU A 34 7.45 16.76 2.48
CA LEU A 34 6.39 17.46 1.76
C LEU A 34 5.03 17.30 2.47
N PHE A 35 4.72 16.09 2.94
CA PHE A 35 3.47 15.77 3.62
C PHE A 35 3.22 16.58 4.90
N VAL A 36 4.29 16.89 5.64
CA VAL A 36 4.18 17.69 6.88
C VAL A 36 4.56 19.15 6.70
N SER A 37 4.90 19.57 5.48
CA SER A 37 5.20 20.97 5.18
C SER A 37 3.90 21.76 5.04
N PRO A 38 3.73 22.89 5.76
CA PRO A 38 2.51 23.69 5.69
C PRO A 38 2.36 24.43 4.35
N GLU A 39 3.47 24.64 3.65
CA GLU A 39 3.51 25.37 2.38
C GLU A 39 4.27 24.53 1.34
N PRO A 40 3.96 24.68 0.03
CA PRO A 40 4.77 24.08 -1.02
C PRO A 40 6.22 24.57 -0.96
N ILE A 41 7.18 23.62 -1.02
CA ILE A 41 8.63 23.88 -0.94
C ILE A 41 9.35 23.49 -2.22
N CYS A 42 10.43 24.19 -2.56
CA CYS A 42 11.20 23.95 -3.78
C CYS A 42 12.35 22.94 -3.58
N ALA A 43 12.97 22.52 -4.68
CA ALA A 43 14.04 21.50 -4.65
C ALA A 43 15.25 21.91 -3.80
N GLU A 44 15.62 23.19 -3.79
CA GLU A 44 16.69 23.72 -2.94
C GLU A 44 16.36 23.59 -1.45
N GLU A 45 15.14 23.96 -1.05
CA GLU A 45 14.68 23.87 0.35
C GLU A 45 14.65 22.42 0.83
N ILE A 46 14.23 21.49 -0.03
CA ILE A 46 14.26 20.04 0.24
C ILE A 46 15.71 19.56 0.44
N ALA A 47 16.62 19.96 -0.45
CA ALA A 47 18.02 19.57 -0.39
C ALA A 47 18.68 20.02 0.91
N GLU A 48 18.45 21.27 1.30
CA GLU A 48 18.94 21.85 2.55
C GLU A 48 18.34 21.16 3.79
N SER A 49 17.01 21.03 3.81
CA SER A 49 16.28 20.43 4.93
C SER A 49 16.72 19.00 5.21
N LEU A 50 16.91 18.20 4.16
CA LEU A 50 17.28 16.79 4.28
C LEU A 50 18.80 16.56 4.31
N GLY A 51 19.61 17.54 3.88
CA GLY A 51 21.06 17.40 3.74
C GLY A 51 21.47 16.42 2.64
N ILE A 52 20.76 16.44 1.51
CA ILE A 52 20.98 15.55 0.36
C ILE A 52 21.29 16.37 -0.90
N SER A 53 21.89 15.73 -1.91
CA SER A 53 22.27 16.44 -3.15
C SER A 53 21.06 16.84 -3.99
N ARG A 54 21.17 17.95 -4.73
CA ARG A 54 20.11 18.41 -5.67
C ARG A 54 19.77 17.36 -6.72
N SER A 55 20.76 16.60 -7.19
CA SER A 55 20.53 15.49 -8.12
C SER A 55 19.64 14.42 -7.50
N ASN A 56 19.88 14.06 -6.23
CA ASN A 56 19.06 13.08 -5.52
C ASN A 56 17.63 13.60 -5.27
N VAL A 57 17.48 14.89 -4.96
CA VAL A 57 16.16 15.54 -4.89
C VAL A 57 15.43 15.46 -6.22
N SER A 58 16.07 15.85 -7.32
CA SER A 58 15.46 15.83 -8.66
C SER A 58 15.05 14.43 -9.10
N MET A 59 15.88 13.41 -8.86
CA MET A 59 15.52 12.01 -9.15
C MET A 59 14.33 11.55 -8.31
N SER A 60 14.35 11.86 -7.02
CA SER A 60 13.28 11.44 -6.11
C SER A 60 11.96 12.14 -6.38
N LEU A 61 11.97 13.43 -6.71
CA LEU A 61 10.76 14.17 -7.10
C LEU A 61 10.17 13.61 -8.40
N ARG A 62 11.01 13.27 -9.39
CA ARG A 62 10.54 12.60 -10.61
C ARG A 62 9.90 11.25 -10.31
N GLU A 63 10.47 10.49 -9.38
CA GLU A 63 9.87 9.23 -8.93
C GLU A 63 8.51 9.48 -8.26
N LEU A 64 8.42 10.41 -7.30
CA LEU A 64 7.17 10.76 -6.65
C LEU A 64 6.10 11.27 -7.63
N GLN A 65 6.50 12.03 -8.65
CA GLN A 65 5.61 12.48 -9.71
C GLN A 65 5.13 11.30 -10.56
N ALA A 66 6.00 10.34 -10.89
CA ALA A 66 5.60 9.14 -11.61
C ALA A 66 4.58 8.32 -10.81
N TRP A 67 4.71 8.29 -9.48
CA TRP A 67 3.74 7.67 -8.56
C TRP A 67 2.50 8.56 -8.28
N ASN A 68 2.37 9.72 -8.93
CA ASN A 68 1.27 10.67 -8.70
C ASN A 68 1.10 11.11 -7.23
N LEU A 69 2.18 11.05 -6.44
CA LEU A 69 2.15 11.33 -5.01
C LEU A 69 2.45 12.79 -4.66
N VAL A 70 2.97 13.58 -5.60
CA VAL A 70 3.27 15.00 -5.40
C VAL A 70 2.61 15.88 -6.44
N ILE A 71 2.27 17.09 -6.03
CA ILE A 71 1.63 18.12 -6.82
C ILE A 71 2.65 19.23 -7.08
N LEU A 72 2.83 19.58 -8.36
CA LEU A 72 3.60 20.75 -8.76
C LEU A 72 2.76 22.02 -8.57
N LYS A 73 3.35 23.03 -7.95
CA LYS A 73 2.77 24.36 -7.73
C LYS A 73 3.73 25.42 -8.26
N HIS A 74 3.15 26.44 -8.88
CA HIS A 74 3.87 27.65 -9.28
C HIS A 74 3.43 28.80 -8.38
N LYS A 75 4.39 29.61 -7.93
CA LYS A 75 4.12 30.83 -7.16
C LYS A 75 4.26 32.04 -8.09
N PRO A 76 3.41 33.08 -7.96
CA PRO A 76 3.58 34.32 -8.72
C PRO A 76 4.98 34.90 -8.52
N ASP A 77 5.58 35.38 -9.61
CA ASP A 77 6.91 36.01 -9.63
C ASP A 77 8.10 35.16 -9.14
N ASP A 78 7.88 33.86 -8.90
CA ASP A 78 8.93 32.89 -8.62
C ASP A 78 9.04 31.86 -9.75
N ARG A 79 10.24 31.74 -10.32
CA ARG A 79 10.51 30.83 -11.44
C ARG A 79 10.79 29.39 -10.99
N ARG A 80 10.87 29.14 -9.69
CA ARG A 80 11.11 27.81 -9.14
C ARG A 80 9.84 26.97 -9.15
N ASP A 81 10.06 25.67 -9.28
CA ASP A 81 9.03 24.66 -9.09
C ASP A 81 8.88 24.36 -7.59
N PHE A 82 7.66 24.47 -7.09
CA PHE A 82 7.31 24.11 -5.72
C PHE A 82 6.50 22.83 -5.69
N PHE A 83 6.70 22.01 -4.66
CA PHE A 83 6.09 20.70 -4.54
C PHE A 83 5.31 20.62 -3.23
N THR A 84 4.20 19.90 -3.26
CA THR A 84 3.38 19.55 -2.08
C THR A 84 2.73 18.18 -2.28
N THR A 85 2.02 17.66 -1.29
CA THR A 85 1.21 16.43 -1.40
C THR A 85 -0.28 16.78 -1.44
N PRO A 86 -1.15 15.86 -1.88
CA PRO A 86 -2.58 15.97 -1.59
C PRO A 86 -2.85 16.04 -0.08
N ASP A 87 -3.83 16.84 0.35
CA ASP A 87 -4.16 17.01 1.78
C ASP A 87 -4.92 15.80 2.36
N ASP A 88 -5.75 15.16 1.54
CA ASP A 88 -6.57 14.03 1.97
C ASP A 88 -5.77 12.72 1.98
N VAL A 89 -5.58 12.15 3.16
CA VAL A 89 -4.91 10.86 3.36
C VAL A 89 -5.61 9.73 2.62
N TRP A 90 -6.94 9.78 2.44
CA TRP A 90 -7.66 8.79 1.64
C TRP A 90 -7.33 8.89 0.16
N HIS A 91 -7.19 10.11 -0.35
CA HIS A 91 -6.72 10.33 -1.72
C HIS A 91 -5.31 9.75 -1.90
N ILE A 92 -4.40 10.02 -0.97
CA ILE A 92 -3.04 9.45 -0.99
C ILE A 92 -3.08 7.92 -1.04
N LEU A 93 -3.87 7.29 -0.15
CA LEU A 93 -3.98 5.84 -0.08
C LEU A 93 -4.53 5.24 -1.38
N ARG A 94 -5.59 5.83 -1.96
CA ARG A 94 -6.16 5.39 -3.24
C ARG A 94 -5.14 5.50 -4.37
N THR A 95 -4.42 6.62 -4.44
CA THR A 95 -3.37 6.81 -5.46
C THR A 95 -2.28 5.75 -5.32
N LEU A 96 -1.80 5.48 -4.10
CA LEU A 96 -0.80 4.45 -3.87
C LEU A 96 -1.28 3.04 -4.26
N ALA A 97 -2.53 2.71 -3.91
CA ALA A 97 -3.13 1.42 -4.26
C ALA A 97 -3.28 1.25 -5.78
N GLU A 98 -3.75 2.29 -6.47
CA GLU A 98 -3.92 2.28 -7.93
C GLU A 98 -2.58 2.16 -8.66
N GLU A 99 -1.58 2.95 -8.26
CA GLU A 99 -0.26 2.87 -8.85
C GLU A 99 0.40 1.51 -8.60
N ARG A 100 0.21 0.93 -7.41
CA ARG A 100 0.72 -0.41 -7.10
C ARG A 100 0.04 -1.47 -7.97
N LYS A 101 -1.27 -1.41 -8.12
CA LYS A 101 -2.03 -2.31 -9.00
C LYS A 101 -1.51 -2.21 -10.43
N LYS A 102 -1.42 -0.99 -10.97
CA LYS A 102 -1.00 -0.73 -12.35
C LYS A 102 0.42 -1.20 -12.64
N ARG A 103 1.34 -1.04 -11.68
CA ARG A 103 2.78 -1.34 -11.86
C ARG A 103 3.13 -2.79 -11.61
N GLU A 104 2.47 -3.44 -10.66
CA GLU A 104 2.86 -4.78 -10.18
C GLU A 104 1.79 -5.84 -10.50
N VAL A 105 0.52 -5.55 -10.25
CA VAL A 105 -0.57 -6.54 -10.33
C VAL A 105 -1.04 -6.76 -11.77
N ASP A 106 -1.35 -5.69 -12.49
CA ASP A 106 -1.89 -5.77 -13.85
C ASP A 106 -0.89 -6.46 -14.83
N PRO A 107 0.43 -6.17 -14.81
CA PRO A 107 1.40 -6.89 -15.63
C PRO A 107 1.52 -8.36 -15.24
N THR A 108 1.50 -8.67 -13.94
CA THR A 108 1.56 -10.06 -13.46
C THR A 108 0.36 -10.87 -13.94
N LEU A 109 -0.85 -10.31 -13.86
CA LEU A 109 -2.06 -10.95 -14.38
C LEU A 109 -1.97 -11.22 -15.89
N SER A 110 -1.41 -10.28 -16.64
CA SER A 110 -1.23 -10.42 -18.09
C SER A 110 -0.28 -11.58 -18.43
N VAL A 111 0.87 -11.65 -17.77
CA VAL A 111 1.84 -12.75 -17.94
C VAL A 111 1.26 -14.09 -17.52
N LEU A 112 0.55 -14.16 -16.39
CA LEU A 112 -0.11 -15.39 -15.95
C LEU A 112 -1.12 -15.87 -16.99
N ARG A 113 -1.92 -14.97 -17.59
CA ARG A 113 -2.84 -15.32 -18.67
C ARG A 113 -2.12 -15.93 -19.86
N GLU A 114 -1.01 -15.33 -20.29
CA GLU A 114 -0.20 -15.84 -21.40
C GLU A 114 0.35 -17.23 -21.14
N ILE A 115 0.88 -17.48 -19.93
CA ILE A 115 1.38 -18.80 -19.54
C ILE A 115 0.23 -19.81 -19.50
N LEU A 116 -0.91 -19.45 -18.94
CA LEU A 116 -2.08 -20.33 -18.82
C LEU A 116 -2.72 -20.68 -20.17
N MET A 117 -2.47 -19.91 -21.25
CA MET A 117 -2.91 -20.25 -22.61
C MET A 117 -2.03 -21.29 -23.30
N GLN A 118 -0.85 -21.61 -22.77
CA GLN A 118 0.06 -22.59 -23.36
C GLN A 118 -0.45 -24.01 -23.14
N ARG A 119 -0.12 -24.91 -24.08
CA ARG A 119 -0.44 -26.33 -23.95
C ARG A 119 0.69 -27.03 -23.16
N PRO A 120 0.39 -27.70 -22.05
CA PRO A 120 1.43 -28.36 -21.24
C PRO A 120 1.95 -29.60 -21.98
N ALA A 121 3.27 -29.71 -22.07
CA ALA A 121 4.00 -30.80 -22.74
C ALA A 121 4.29 -31.99 -21.80
N SER A 122 4.15 -31.81 -20.48
CA SER A 122 4.41 -32.86 -19.48
C SER A 122 3.40 -32.84 -18.32
N ASP A 123 3.39 -33.89 -17.51
CA ASP A 123 2.59 -33.92 -16.27
C ASP A 123 3.07 -32.89 -15.24
N ALA A 124 4.37 -32.62 -15.20
CA ALA A 124 4.93 -31.56 -14.34
C ALA A 124 4.41 -30.18 -14.76
N GLU A 125 4.35 -29.90 -16.06
CA GLU A 125 3.78 -28.64 -16.58
C GLU A 125 2.27 -28.55 -16.37
N ARG A 126 1.53 -29.66 -16.51
CA ARG A 126 0.09 -29.70 -16.16
C ARG A 126 -0.13 -29.29 -14.71
N HIS A 127 0.61 -29.91 -13.79
CA HIS A 127 0.51 -29.56 -12.37
C HIS A 127 0.90 -28.10 -12.10
N ALA A 128 1.99 -27.61 -12.69
CA ALA A 128 2.41 -26.22 -12.54
C ALA A 128 1.33 -25.25 -13.05
N GLN A 129 0.72 -25.55 -14.19
CA GLN A 129 -0.35 -24.74 -14.79
C GLN A 129 -1.61 -24.72 -13.92
N GLU A 130 -1.98 -25.83 -13.28
CA GLU A 130 -3.06 -25.86 -12.30
C GLU A 130 -2.79 -24.93 -11.11
N ARG A 131 -1.58 -25.00 -10.53
CA ARG A 131 -1.18 -24.11 -9.41
C ARG A 131 -1.17 -22.63 -9.83
N MET A 132 -0.69 -22.33 -11.04
CA MET A 132 -0.73 -20.97 -11.59
C MET A 132 -2.15 -20.48 -11.84
N SER A 133 -3.07 -21.37 -12.25
CA SER A 133 -4.48 -21.05 -12.48
C SER A 133 -5.19 -20.68 -11.18
N GLU A 134 -4.94 -21.43 -10.09
CA GLU A 134 -5.44 -21.09 -8.76
C GLU A 134 -4.96 -19.70 -8.32
N MET A 135 -3.67 -19.41 -8.50
CA MET A 135 -3.09 -18.11 -8.16
C MET A 135 -3.67 -16.97 -9.01
N HIS A 136 -3.77 -17.15 -10.33
CA HIS A 136 -4.39 -16.18 -11.23
C HIS A 136 -5.82 -15.88 -10.79
N THR A 137 -6.61 -16.92 -10.51
CA THR A 137 -8.01 -16.79 -10.06
C THR A 137 -8.11 -15.96 -8.78
N LEU A 138 -7.25 -16.23 -7.79
CA LEU A 138 -7.25 -15.49 -6.53
C LEU A 138 -6.88 -14.01 -6.73
N ILE A 139 -5.82 -13.73 -7.48
CA ILE A 139 -5.38 -12.35 -7.75
C ILE A 139 -6.46 -11.60 -8.54
N GLU A 140 -7.08 -12.25 -9.53
CA GLU A 140 -8.16 -11.68 -10.32
C GLU A 140 -9.37 -11.35 -9.42
N GLN A 141 -9.76 -12.24 -8.49
CA GLN A 141 -10.83 -11.96 -7.53
C GLN A 141 -10.53 -10.76 -6.62
N LEU A 142 -9.31 -10.69 -6.08
CA LEU A 142 -8.89 -9.57 -5.24
C LEU A 142 -8.89 -8.25 -6.01
N THR A 143 -8.45 -8.27 -7.28
CA THR A 143 -8.45 -7.09 -8.14
C THR A 143 -9.87 -6.63 -8.46
N HIS A 144 -10.79 -7.53 -8.80
CA HIS A 144 -12.20 -7.16 -9.02
C HIS A 144 -12.83 -6.54 -7.77
N TRP A 145 -12.59 -7.14 -6.59
CA TRP A 145 -13.05 -6.57 -5.34
C TRP A 145 -12.46 -5.17 -5.08
N TYR A 146 -11.17 -4.98 -5.35
CA TYR A 146 -10.55 -3.65 -5.27
C TYR A 146 -11.21 -2.63 -6.20
N GLU A 147 -11.53 -3.01 -7.43
CA GLU A 147 -12.23 -2.16 -8.41
C GLU A 147 -13.62 -1.74 -7.92
N ASP A 148 -14.37 -2.63 -7.26
CA ASP A 148 -15.66 -2.27 -6.64
C ASP A 148 -15.47 -1.32 -5.46
N VAL A 149 -14.48 -1.59 -4.62
CA VAL A 149 -14.21 -0.85 -3.39
C VAL A 149 -13.68 0.56 -3.68
N LYS A 150 -12.86 0.74 -4.72
CA LYS A 150 -12.27 2.04 -5.04
C LYS A 150 -13.29 3.06 -5.54
N GLN A 151 -14.42 2.60 -6.07
CA GLN A 151 -15.55 3.44 -6.49
C GLN A 151 -16.39 3.94 -5.30
N LEU A 152 -16.16 3.41 -4.10
CA LEU A 152 -16.90 3.83 -2.92
C LEU A 152 -16.41 5.18 -2.40
N GLU A 153 -17.37 6.03 -2.04
CA GLU A 153 -17.10 7.22 -1.24
C GLU A 153 -16.40 6.85 0.07
N THR A 154 -15.58 7.77 0.56
CA THR A 154 -14.70 7.57 1.72
C THR A 154 -15.46 7.10 2.97
N GLU A 155 -16.65 7.66 3.22
CA GLU A 155 -17.50 7.28 4.37
C GLU A 155 -18.02 5.84 4.28
N ARG A 156 -18.41 5.41 3.07
CA ARG A 156 -18.89 4.04 2.83
C ARG A 156 -17.76 3.03 2.97
N LEU A 157 -16.56 3.39 2.51
CA LEU A 157 -15.36 2.57 2.68
C LEU A 157 -14.99 2.42 4.16
N ALA A 158 -15.00 3.51 4.93
CA ALA A 158 -14.76 3.47 6.38
C ALA A 158 -15.79 2.59 7.10
N THR A 159 -17.06 2.70 6.70
CA THR A 159 -18.14 1.84 7.21
C THR A 159 -17.88 0.37 6.91
N LEU A 160 -17.51 0.04 5.66
CA LEU A 160 -17.19 -1.33 5.24
C LEU A 160 -16.05 -1.92 6.07
N LEU A 161 -14.95 -1.17 6.26
CA LEU A 161 -13.81 -1.57 7.09
C LEU A 161 -14.24 -1.82 8.55
N SER A 162 -15.09 -0.95 9.10
CA SER A 162 -15.60 -1.10 10.47
C SER A 162 -16.51 -2.32 10.65
N LEU A 163 -17.29 -2.68 9.61
CA LEU A 163 -18.16 -3.85 9.61
C LEU A 163 -17.35 -5.15 9.51
N GLY A 164 -16.31 -5.18 8.66
CA GLY A 164 -15.38 -6.29 8.58
C GLY A 164 -14.75 -6.63 9.94
N ALA A 165 -14.29 -5.60 10.67
CA ALA A 165 -13.75 -5.78 12.02
C ALA A 165 -14.76 -6.35 13.03
N LYS A 166 -16.06 -6.05 12.87
CA LYS A 166 -17.14 -6.62 13.70
C LYS A 166 -17.44 -8.07 13.33
N VAL A 167 -17.41 -8.42 12.05
CA VAL A 167 -17.60 -9.80 11.58
C VAL A 167 -16.49 -10.71 12.10
N THR A 168 -15.22 -10.28 12.02
CA THR A 168 -14.09 -11.04 12.58
C THR A 168 -14.26 -11.26 14.08
N LYS A 169 -14.64 -10.21 14.84
CA LYS A 169 -14.91 -10.34 16.28
C LYS A 169 -16.05 -11.31 16.59
N LEU A 170 -17.10 -11.33 15.77
CA LEU A 170 -18.24 -12.25 15.95
C LEU A 170 -17.83 -13.71 15.67
N LEU A 171 -17.02 -13.94 14.63
CA LEU A 171 -16.47 -15.25 14.32
C LEU A 171 -15.55 -15.76 15.45
N GLU A 172 -14.64 -14.91 15.94
CA GLU A 172 -13.79 -15.24 17.09
C GLU A 172 -14.61 -15.51 18.37
N ALA A 173 -15.67 -14.75 18.62
CA ALA A 173 -16.55 -14.96 19.76
C ALA A 173 -17.31 -16.30 19.65
N LYS A 174 -17.80 -16.62 18.45
CA LYS A 174 -18.44 -17.92 18.17
C LYS A 174 -17.47 -19.07 18.39
N ASP A 175 -16.22 -18.95 17.93
CA ASP A 175 -15.19 -19.97 18.12
C ASP A 175 -14.81 -20.17 19.60
N ARG A 176 -14.77 -19.09 20.40
CA ARG A 176 -14.58 -19.18 21.86
C ARG A 176 -15.75 -19.86 22.58
N VAL A 177 -16.99 -19.56 22.19
CA VAL A 177 -18.17 -20.20 22.79
C VAL A 177 -18.23 -21.69 22.43
N VAL A 178 -17.88 -22.05 21.19
CA VAL A 178 -17.79 -23.45 20.75
C VAL A 178 -16.66 -24.20 21.46
N SER A 179 -15.50 -23.58 21.70
CA SER A 179 -14.39 -24.23 22.43
C SER A 179 -14.71 -24.43 23.92
N LEU A 180 -15.37 -23.47 24.57
CA LEU A 180 -15.86 -23.59 25.95
C LEU A 180 -16.95 -24.67 26.11
N GLY A 181 -17.80 -24.84 25.09
CA GLY A 181 -18.80 -25.92 25.04
C GLY A 181 -18.19 -27.31 24.87
N ARG A 182 -17.04 -27.43 24.18
CA ARG A 182 -16.32 -28.71 24.02
C ARG A 182 -15.57 -29.15 25.28
N SER A 183 -15.11 -28.22 26.12
CA SER A 183 -14.39 -28.51 27.38
C SER A 183 -15.30 -29.06 28.50
N ARG A 184 -16.63 -28.97 28.35
CA ARG A 184 -17.62 -29.34 29.38
C ARG A 184 -18.23 -30.74 29.27
N ARG A 185 -17.74 -31.62 28.38
CA ARG A 185 -18.18 -33.03 28.36
C ARG A 185 -17.33 -33.86 29.33
N PRO A 186 -17.90 -34.46 30.40
CA PRO A 186 -17.15 -35.37 31.26
C PRO A 186 -16.86 -36.67 30.52
N ASN A 187 -15.63 -37.18 30.68
CA ASN A 187 -15.21 -38.48 30.18
C ASN A 187 -15.96 -39.60 30.94
N PRO A 188 -16.75 -40.47 30.28
CA PRO A 188 -17.43 -41.56 30.96
C PRO A 188 -16.47 -42.75 31.05
N ALA A 189 -15.46 -42.65 31.91
CA ALA A 189 -14.56 -43.77 32.19
C ALA A 189 -14.08 -43.70 33.65
N ASN A 190 -15.01 -43.93 34.58
CA ASN A 190 -14.67 -44.58 35.84
C ASN A 190 -15.93 -45.18 36.49
N LYS A 191 -16.24 -46.43 36.17
CA LYS A 191 -17.01 -47.32 37.03
C LYS A 191 -16.43 -48.73 36.89
N SER A 192 -15.70 -49.09 37.94
CA SER A 192 -15.64 -50.41 38.59
C SER A 192 -15.30 -51.61 37.73
#